data_AF-A0A328L084-F1
#
_entry.id   AF-A0A328L084-F1
#
_cell.length_a   1.000
_cell.length_b   1.000
_cell.length_c   1.000
_cell.angle_alpha   90.00
_cell.angle_beta   90.00
_cell.angle_gamma   90.00
#
_symmetry.space_group_name_H-M   'P 1'
#
loop_
_entity.id
_entity.type
_entity.pdbx_description
1 polymer ?
#
loop_
_entity_poly.entity_id
_entity_poly.type
_entity_poly.pdbx_seq_one_letter_code
_entity_poly.pdbx_strand_id
1 'polypeptide(L)' 'DPLYIVKEVLESRWFRNQLQYLLDSEGCPPSERSWEPARNLGSTPALKETIRRFHVDYPSKPGPGLRRG' A
#
# COMPACT_ATOMS: atom_id res chain seq x y z
N ASP A 1 15.23 3.70 8.37
CA ASP A 1 14.35 4.61 7.64
C ASP A 1 14.05 4.11 6.23
N PRO A 2 12.78 3.98 5.83
CA PRO A 2 12.47 3.97 4.41
C PRO A 2 12.91 5.31 3.82
N LEU A 3 13.72 5.27 2.77
CA LEU A 3 14.32 6.45 2.14
C LEU A 3 13.33 7.30 1.31
N TYR A 4 12.03 7.00 1.37
CA TYR A 4 11.00 7.63 0.54
C TYR A 4 9.76 7.98 1.38
N ILE A 5 9.22 9.17 1.15
CA ILE A 5 7.98 9.65 1.75
C ILE A 5 6.83 9.09 0.91
N VAL A 6 5.99 8.25 1.50
CA VAL A 6 4.79 7.73 0.82
C VAL A 6 3.72 8.81 0.81
N LYS A 7 3.35 9.25 -0.39
CA LYS A 7 2.29 10.24 -0.59
C LYS A 7 0.91 9.60 -0.50
N GLU A 8 0.69 8.50 -1.23
CA GLU A 8 -0.60 7.82 -1.27
C GLU A 8 -0.49 6.35 -1.69
N VAL A 9 -1.52 5.57 -1.34
CA VAL A 9 -1.74 4.21 -1.83
C VAL A 9 -2.75 4.30 -2.97
N LEU A 10 -2.34 3.85 -4.16
CA LEU A 10 -3.16 3.95 -5.37
C LEU A 10 -3.96 2.68 -5.63
N GLU A 11 -3.40 1.52 -5.28
CA GLU A 11 -4.06 0.25 -5.54
C GLU A 11 -3.58 -0.86 -4.59
N SER A 12 -4.36 -1.94 -4.47
CA SER A 12 -3.93 -3.16 -3.78
C SER A 12 -4.22 -4.43 -4.56
N ARG A 13 -3.35 -5.43 -4.42
CA ARG A 13 -3.52 -6.73 -5.09
C ARG A 13 -2.99 -7.89 -4.25
N TRP A 14 -3.53 -9.06 -4.53
CA TRP A 14 -2.90 -10.33 -4.16
C TRP A 14 -2.04 -10.81 -5.32
N PHE A 15 -0.73 -10.95 -5.11
CA PHE A 15 0.20 -11.51 -6.09
C PHE A 15 1.09 -12.54 -5.42
N ARG A 16 1.14 -13.78 -5.95
CA ARG A 16 1.91 -14.91 -5.36
C ARG A 16 1.65 -15.07 -3.85
N ASN A 17 0.37 -15.07 -3.47
CA ASN A 17 -0.12 -15.18 -2.08
C ASN A 17 0.35 -14.06 -1.14
N GLN A 18 0.78 -12.93 -1.70
CA GLN A 18 1.23 -11.78 -0.94
C GLN A 18 0.35 -10.56 -1.24
N LEU A 19 -0.08 -9.87 -0.19
CA LEU A 19 -0.75 -8.59 -0.31
C LEU A 19 0.30 -7.53 -0.67
N GLN A 20 0.05 -6.81 -1.76
CA GLN A 20 0.89 -5.73 -2.24
C GLN A 20 0.06 -4.46 -2.43
N TYR A 21 0.72 -3.32 -2.27
CA TYR A 21 0.15 -2.00 -2.51
C TYR A 21 0.98 -1.26 -3.54
N LEU A 22 0.31 -0.60 -4.48
CA LEU A 22 0.94 0.33 -5.41
C LEU A 22 1.09 1.68 -4.70
N LEU A 23 2.32 2.12 -4.51
CA LEU A 23 2.60 3.37 -3.82
C LEU A 23 2.93 4.49 -4.79
N ASP A 24 2.43 5.68 -4.49
CA ASP A 24 2.97 6.93 -5.01
C ASP A 24 3.92 7.53 -3.96
N SER A 25 5.16 7.75 -4.35
CA SER A 25 6.19 8.35 -3.50
C SER A 25 6.36 9.82 -3.84
N GLU A 26 6.55 10.65 -2.82
CA GLU A 26 6.81 12.07 -3.02
C GLU A 26 8.15 12.29 -3.74
N GLY A 27 8.16 13.17 -4.74
CA GLY A 27 9.36 13.49 -5.51
C GLY A 27 9.73 12.48 -6.61
N CYS A 28 9.05 11.34 -6.69
CA CYS A 28 9.21 10.37 -7.78
C CYS A 28 8.16 10.58 -8.87
N PRO A 29 8.52 10.43 -10.16
CA PRO A 29 7.54 10.44 -11.24
C PRO A 29 6.57 9.24 -11.13
N PRO A 30 5.35 9.34 -11.67
CA PRO A 30 4.39 8.24 -11.70
C PRO A 30 4.93 6.94 -12.33
N SER A 31 5.94 7.03 -13.19
CA SER A 31 6.61 5.87 -13.81
C SER A 31 7.44 5.04 -12.82
N GLU A 32 7.79 5.60 -11.66
CA GLU A 32 8.58 4.93 -10.61
C GLU A 32 7.72 4.31 -9.51
N ARG A 33 6.38 4.33 -9.66
CA ARG A 33 5.47 3.69 -8.72
C ARG A 33 5.74 2.20 -8.64
N SER A 34 5.93 1.70 -7.42
CA SER A 34 6.28 0.30 -7.17
C SER A 34 5.18 -0.44 -6.40
N TRP A 35 5.14 -1.76 -6.60
CA TRP A 35 4.31 -2.66 -5.81
C TRP A 35 5.08 -3.11 -4.57
N GLU A 36 4.77 -2.52 -3.42
CA GLU A 36 5.40 -2.88 -2.16
C GLU A 36 4.57 -3.91 -1.41
N PRO A 37 5.21 -4.94 -0.83
CA PRO A 37 4.49 -5.91 -0.04
C PRO A 37 4.04 -5.32 1.29
N ALA A 38 2.82 -5.68 1.73
CA ALA A 38 2.20 -5.13 2.96
C ALA A 38 3.10 -5.24 4.21
N ARG A 39 3.92 -6.29 4.29
CA ARG A 39 4.88 -6.50 5.39
C ARG A 39 5.93 -5.38 5.50
N ASN A 40 6.32 -4.76 4.38
CA ASN A 40 7.31 -3.68 4.35
C ASN A 40 6.70 -2.36 4.83
N LEU A 41 5.37 -2.23 4.70
CA LEU A 41 4.61 -1.00 4.94
C LEU A 41 4.13 -0.82 6.38
N GLY A 42 4.22 -1.87 7.20
CA GLY A 42 3.83 -1.82 8.61
C GLY A 42 4.79 -1.05 9.52
N SER A 43 5.85 -0.46 8.96
CA SER A 43 7.00 0.06 9.72
C SER A 43 6.78 1.45 10.32
N THR A 44 5.90 2.29 9.75
CA THR A 44 5.67 3.65 10.25
C THR A 44 4.17 3.93 10.52
N PRO A 45 3.84 4.73 11.56
CA PRO A 45 2.45 5.11 11.85
C PRO A 45 1.75 5.83 10.69
N ALA A 46 2.47 6.70 9.99
CA ALA A 46 1.93 7.46 8.85
C ALA A 46 1.45 6.53 7.73
N LEU A 47 2.25 5.52 7.37
CA LEU A 47 1.92 4.59 6.31
C LEU A 47 0.74 3.67 6.68
N LYS A 48 0.63 3.30 7.97
CA LYS A 48 -0.56 2.59 8.47
C LYS A 48 -1.83 3.41 8.31
N GLU A 49 -1.78 4.71 8.61
CA GLU A 49 -2.94 5.59 8.43
C GLU A 49 -3.29 5.77 6.95
N THR A 50 -2.30 5.91 6.06
CA THR A 50 -2.55 5.97 4.61
C THR A 50 -3.24 4.71 4.09
N ILE A 51 -2.78 3.53 4.51
CA ILE A 51 -3.42 2.25 4.16
C ILE A 51 -4.84 2.15 4.75
N ARG A 52 -5.04 2.63 5.98
CA ARG A 52 -6.36 2.63 6.62
C ARG A 52 -7.35 3.47 5.82
N ARG A 53 -6.97 4.70 5.43
CA ARG A 53 -7.80 5.60 4.62
C ARG A 53 -8.14 4.98 3.27
N PHE A 54 -7.14 4.40 2.59
CA PHE A 54 -7.36 3.68 1.33
C PHE A 54 -8.46 2.61 1.47
N HIS A 55 -8.47 1.81 2.55
CA HIS A 55 -9.50 0.78 2.75
C HIS A 55 -10.85 1.33 3.23
N VAL A 56 -10.90 2.53 3.81
CA VAL A 56 -12.16 3.23 4.08
C VAL A 56 -12.81 3.68 2.76
N ASP A 57 -12.02 4.23 1.85
CA ASP A 57 -12.52 4.74 0.56
C ASP A 57 -12.79 3.60 -0.43
N TYR A 58 -12.03 2.50 -0.34
CA TYR A 58 -12.10 1.36 -1.26
C TYR A 58 -12.28 0.02 -0.52
N PRO A 59 -13.42 -0.22 0.16
CA PRO A 59 -13.61 -1.38 1.03
C PRO A 59 -13.61 -2.73 0.28
N SER A 60 -13.84 -2.73 -1.04
CA SER A 60 -13.79 -3.94 -1.87
C SER A 60 -12.38 -4.35 -2.30
N LYS A 61 -11.37 -3.50 -2.06
CA LYS A 61 -10.00 -3.77 -2.49
C LYS A 61 -9.33 -4.81 -1.59
N PRO A 62 -8.39 -5.61 -2.13
CA PRO A 62 -7.61 -6.56 -1.35
C PRO A 62 -6.98 -5.94 -0.10
N GLY A 63 -7.32 -6.43 1.08
CA GLY A 63 -6.85 -5.91 2.36
C GLY A 63 -6.45 -7.02 3.35
N PRO A 64 -5.79 -6.69 4.47
CA PRO A 64 -5.28 -7.68 5.42
C PRO A 64 -6.38 -8.54 6.06
N GLY A 65 -7.62 -8.02 6.17
CA GLY A 65 -8.79 -8.75 6.67
C GLY A 65 -9.59 -9.48 5.59
N LEU A 66 -9.33 -9.21 4.31
CA LEU A 66 -10.00 -9.83 3.17
C LEU A 66 -9.16 -11.02 2.68
N ARG A 67 -9.09 -12.09 3.49
CA ARG A 67 -8.57 -13.36 2.98
C ARG A 67 -9.61 -13.96 2.03
N ARG A 68 -9.16 -14.42 0.86
CA ARG A 68 -9.97 -15.33 0.04
C ARG A 68 -10.26 -16.57 0.91
N GLY A 69 -11.54 -16.87 1.08
CA GLY A 69 -11.98 -18.16 1.60
C GLY A 69 -11.51 -19.31 0.71
#